data_AF-K1SCI7-F1
#
_entry.id   AF-K1SCI7-F1
#
_cell.length_a   1.000
_cell.length_b   1.000
_cell.length_c   1.000
_cell.angle_alpha   90.00
_cell.angle_beta   90.00
_cell.angle_gamma   90.00
#
_symmetry.space_group_name_H-M   'P 1'
#
loop_
_entity.id
_entity.type
_entity.pdbx_description
1 polymer ?
#
loop_
_entity_poly.entity_id
_entity_poly.type
_entity_poly.pdbx_seq_one_letter_code
_entity_poly.pdbx_strand_id
1 'polypeptide(L)' 'MIKGYKDCGFGVMRLPVAWSNMMDKETYTISPDYVARVKEVLNWALDSDLYVILNIHYDNGWFSDFADDKKRD' A
#
# COMPACT_ATOMS: atom_id res chain seq x y z
N MET A 1 -8.34 16.57 -6.26
CA MET A 1 -7.24 16.63 -5.26
C MET A 1 -5.96 16.02 -5.82
N ILE A 2 -5.95 14.77 -6.27
CA ILE A 2 -4.73 14.11 -6.79
C ILE A 2 -4.12 14.83 -8.01
N LYS A 3 -4.94 15.25 -8.99
CA LYS A 3 -4.49 16.06 -10.14
C LYS A 3 -3.69 17.31 -9.76
N GLY A 4 -4.00 17.94 -8.62
CA GLY A 4 -3.27 19.12 -8.16
C GLY A 4 -1.77 18.85 -7.98
N TYR A 5 -1.37 17.64 -7.56
CA TYR A 5 0.04 17.27 -7.47
C TYR A 5 0.69 17.21 -8.86
N LYS A 6 0.01 16.65 -9.87
CA LYS A 6 0.51 16.68 -11.25
C LYS A 6 0.69 18.11 -11.75
N ASP A 7 -0.29 18.98 -11.48
CA ASP A 7 -0.25 20.38 -11.88
C ASP A 7 0.88 21.18 -11.18
N CYS A 8 1.30 20.75 -9.99
CA CYS A 8 2.49 21.26 -9.30
C CYS A 8 3.83 20.68 -9.83
N GLY A 9 3.81 19.80 -10.83
CA GLY A 9 5.00 19.24 -11.45
C GLY A 9 5.49 17.92 -10.86
N PHE A 10 4.74 17.29 -9.94
CA PHE A 10 5.08 15.94 -9.47
C PHE A 10 4.83 14.90 -10.57
N GLY A 11 5.73 13.92 -10.70
CA GLY A 11 5.60 12.83 -11.68
C GLY A 11 5.30 11.46 -11.08
N VAL A 12 5.55 11.27 -9.78
CA VAL A 12 5.44 9.97 -9.09
C VAL A 12 4.76 10.14 -7.75
N MET A 13 3.81 9.26 -7.44
CA MET A 13 3.14 9.15 -6.15
C MET A 13 3.51 7.82 -5.49
N ARG A 14 4.09 7.87 -4.28
CA ARG A 14 4.25 6.68 -3.44
C ARG A 14 2.99 6.48 -2.60
N LEU A 15 2.44 5.28 -2.61
CA LEU A 15 1.24 4.88 -1.89
C LEU A 15 1.60 3.83 -0.82
N PRO A 16 1.89 4.25 0.44
CA PRO A 16 2.19 3.33 1.53
C PRO A 16 0.92 2.65 2.04
N VAL A 17 0.90 1.31 2.05
CA VAL A 17 -0.27 0.53 2.48
C VAL A 17 0.09 -0.44 3.59
N ALA A 18 -0.76 -0.48 4.62
CA ALA A 18 -0.73 -1.49 5.68
C ALA A 18 -1.85 -2.51 5.41
N TRP A 19 -1.47 -3.68 4.88
CA TRP A 19 -2.39 -4.72 4.42
C TRP A 19 -2.95 -5.55 5.57
N SER A 20 -2.17 -5.73 6.63
CA SER A 20 -2.54 -6.51 7.82
C SER A 20 -3.75 -5.95 8.57
N ASN A 21 -4.12 -4.68 8.32
CA ASN A 21 -5.30 -4.07 8.92
C ASN A 21 -6.61 -4.75 8.50
N MET A 22 -6.66 -5.30 7.29
CA MET A 22 -7.85 -5.92 6.70
C MET A 22 -7.49 -7.27 6.06
N MET A 23 -6.58 -8.01 6.68
CA MET A 23 -6.14 -9.32 6.25
C MET A 23 -6.55 -10.36 7.29
N ASP A 24 -7.10 -11.47 6.83
CA ASP A 24 -7.33 -12.64 7.67
C ASP A 24 -5.99 -13.21 8.16
N LYS A 25 -5.87 -13.43 9.47
CA LYS A 25 -4.59 -13.80 10.09
C LYS A 25 -4.17 -15.24 9.83
N GLU A 26 -5.12 -16.12 9.54
CA GLU A 26 -4.86 -17.55 9.35
C GLU A 26 -4.55 -17.87 7.88
N THR A 27 -5.31 -17.26 6.97
CA THR A 27 -5.21 -17.52 5.53
C THR A 27 -4.39 -16.48 4.78
N TYR A 28 -4.03 -15.37 5.43
CA TYR A 28 -3.41 -14.19 4.81
C TYR A 28 -4.26 -13.58 3.67
N THR A 29 -5.56 -13.87 3.65
CA THR A 29 -6.49 -13.33 2.64
C THR A 29 -6.79 -11.87 2.96
N ILE A 30 -6.42 -10.95 2.07
CA ILE A 30 -6.77 -9.54 2.20
C ILE A 30 -8.24 -9.35 1.79
N SER A 31 -8.98 -8.57 2.56
CA SER A 31 -10.37 -8.20 2.28
C SER A 31 -10.52 -7.69 0.84
N PRO A 32 -11.44 -8.27 0.05
CA PRO A 32 -11.71 -7.81 -1.31
C PRO A 32 -12.10 -6.33 -1.39
N ASP A 33 -12.88 -5.85 -0.41
CA ASP A 33 -13.27 -4.44 -0.31
C ASP A 33 -12.08 -3.54 -0.04
N TYR A 34 -11.12 -4.00 0.75
CA TYR A 34 -9.88 -3.25 1.01
C TYR A 34 -9.00 -3.17 -0.24
N VAL A 35 -8.86 -4.28 -0.98
CA VAL A 35 -8.16 -4.29 -2.28
C VAL A 35 -8.84 -3.35 -3.27
N ALA A 36 -10.18 -3.37 -3.34
CA ALA A 36 -10.96 -2.48 -4.19
C ALA A 36 -10.71 -1.00 -3.84
N ARG A 37 -10.66 -0.67 -2.54
CA ARG A 37 -10.37 0.69 -2.10
C ARG A 37 -8.95 1.14 -2.42
N VAL A 38 -7.94 0.28 -2.26
CA VAL A 38 -6.55 0.60 -2.67
C VAL A 38 -6.49 0.82 -4.18
N LYS A 39 -7.18 -0.01 -4.97
CA LYS A 39 -7.27 0.14 -6.42
C LYS A 39 -7.95 1.45 -6.83
N GLU A 40 -9.00 1.87 -6.13
CA GLU A 40 -9.66 3.15 -6.38
C GLU A 40 -8.69 4.34 -6.21
N VAL A 41 -7.92 4.36 -5.12
CA VAL A 41 -6.92 5.41 -4.87
C VAL A 41 -5.79 5.37 -5.90
N LEU A 42 -5.33 4.16 -6.25
CA LEU A 42 -4.33 3.96 -7.30
C LEU A 42 -4.81 4.51 -8.64
N ASN A 43 -6.07 4.26 -9.00
CA ASN A 43 -6.66 4.78 -10.23
C ASN A 43 -6.72 6.31 -10.24
N TRP A 44 -7.05 6.96 -9.12
CA TRP A 44 -7.03 8.43 -9.06
C TRP A 44 -5.66 9.03 -9.41
N ALA A 45 -4.56 8.34 -9.06
CA ALA A 45 -3.20 8.74 -9.41
C ALA A 45 -2.88 8.46 -10.88
N LEU A 46 -3.22 7.27 -11.39
CA LEU A 46 -3.02 6.92 -12.80
C LEU A 46 -3.82 7.83 -13.74
N ASP A 47 -5.09 8.09 -13.41
CA ASP A 47 -5.98 9.00 -14.16
C ASP A 47 -5.47 10.46 -14.13
N SER A 48 -4.57 10.79 -13.20
CA SER A 48 -3.90 12.09 -13.09
C SER A 48 -2.53 12.13 -13.78
N ASP A 49 -2.17 11.12 -14.59
CA ASP A 49 -0.88 11.01 -15.30
C ASP A 49 0.34 11.00 -14.34
N LEU A 50 0.19 10.31 -13.20
CA LEU A 50 1.26 10.06 -12.24
C LEU A 50 1.68 8.59 -12.28
N TYR A 51 2.99 8.33 -12.16
CA TYR A 51 3.48 6.99 -11.85
C TYR A 51 3.19 6.66 -10.38
N VAL A 52 2.96 5.37 -10.06
CA VAL A 52 2.65 4.94 -8.69
C VAL A 52 3.66 3.91 -8.20
N ILE A 53 4.16 4.12 -6.97
CA ILE A 53 4.92 3.11 -6.21
C ILE A 53 4.03 2.61 -5.09
N LEU A 54 3.52 1.39 -5.22
CA LEU A 54 2.76 0.69 -4.18
C LEU A 54 3.68 -0.23 -3.37
N ASN A 55 3.51 -0.29 -2.05
CA ASN A 55 4.30 -1.20 -1.22
C ASN A 55 3.49 -1.83 -0.08
N ILE A 56 4.16 -2.70 0.67
CA ILE A 56 3.83 -3.03 2.05
C ILE A 56 4.61 -2.06 2.92
N HIS A 57 3.92 -1.26 3.74
CA HIS A 57 4.58 -0.30 4.61
C HIS A 57 5.02 -0.96 5.93
N TYR A 58 5.14 -0.20 7.01
CA TYR A 58 5.46 -0.76 8.34
C TYR A 58 4.55 -1.95 8.69
N ASP A 59 3.26 -1.84 8.36
CA ASP A 59 2.27 -2.92 8.45
C ASP A 59 2.28 -3.65 9.81
N ASN A 60 2.37 -2.90 10.92
CA ASN A 60 2.52 -3.42 12.30
C ASN A 60 3.88 -4.05 12.65
N GLY A 61 4.87 -3.94 11.77
CA GLY A 61 6.26 -4.28 12.07
C GLY A 61 6.63 -5.74 11.88
N TRP A 62 5.70 -6.60 11.45
CA TRP A 62 5.94 -8.04 11.31
C TRP A 62 7.09 -8.36 10.35
N PHE A 63 7.33 -7.51 9.34
CA PHE A 63 8.43 -7.73 8.42
C PHE A 63 9.81 -7.66 9.10
N SER A 64 9.92 -6.91 10.20
CA SER A 64 11.17 -6.84 10.97
C SER A 64 11.46 -8.13 11.75
N ASP A 65 10.45 -8.95 12.04
CA ASP A 65 10.62 -10.19 12.78
C ASP A 65 11.39 -11.26 11.97
N PHE A 66 11.37 -11.21 10.63
CA PHE A 66 12.20 -12.09 9.80
C PHE A 66 13.71 -11.88 9.97
N ALA A 67 14.11 -10.67 10.37
CA ALA A 67 15.51 -10.34 10.61
C ALA A 67 15.95 -10.65 12.06
N ASP A 68 15.01 -10.98 12.95
CA ASP A 68 15.28 -11.37 14.33
C ASP A 68 15.41 -12.90 14.41
N ASP A 69 16.65 -13.39 14.55
CA ASP A 69 16.94 -14.82 14.68
C ASP A 69 16.16 -15.52 15.82
N LYS A 70 15.67 -14.77 16.82
CA LYS A 70 14.87 -15.31 17.93
C LYS A 70 13.38 -15.45 17.62
N LYS A 71 12.91 -14.82 16.55
CA LYS A 71 11.50 -14.82 16.13
C LYS A 71 11.28 -15.44 14.75
N ARG A 72 12.36 -15.92 14.14
CA ARG A 72 12.34 -16.63 12.89
C ARG A 72 11.78 -18.04 13.16
N ASP A 73 10.60 -18.33 12.61
CA ASP A 73 9.93 -19.64 12.68
C ASP A 73 10.84 -20.80 12.26
#